data_AF-A0A544YD94-F1
#
_entry.id   AF-A0A544YD94-F1
#
_cell.length_a   1.000
_cell.length_b   1.000
_cell.length_c   1.000
_cell.angle_alpha   90.00
_cell.angle_beta   90.00
_cell.angle_gamma   90.00
#
_symmetry.space_group_name_H-M   'P 1'
#
loop_
_entity.id
_entity.type
_entity.pdbx_description
1 polymer ?
#
loop_
_entity_poly.entity_id
_entity_poly.type
_entity_poly.pdbx_seq_one_letter_code
_entity_poly.pdbx_strand_id
1 'polypeptide(L)'
;MRSVEPEVFLVAKPSVDYDELARYLHEIGGESWLERLERGEFDAQNLAEFAGRLCYRSFEPGLNPNVTRIRQDQDAYLRNILASAHGSVLEHLSFSFVLHNVSRVLTHELVRHRPGVAISQESLRFVRLNDIPFWFPEWAREDAELMKRATEMLDRMEEFQKWMAAHFGLDEDGVPFAEKKHRTSFMRRFAPEGVGTGLVWTANVRTLRHTIEARTAAGAEEEIRLVFNRIGEIMREEAPALFGDYVVEDGAWVPGYRKV
;
A
#
# COMPACT_ATOMS: atom_id res chain seq x y z
N MET A 1 19.71 -12.46 16.04
CA MET A 1 18.81 -11.51 15.36
C MET A 1 19.48 -10.88 14.14
N ARG A 2 18.70 -10.39 13.17
CA ARG A 2 19.18 -9.60 12.02
C ARG A 2 18.54 -8.21 12.03
N SER A 3 19.38 -7.17 12.03
CA SER A 3 18.90 -5.78 11.86
C SER A 3 18.38 -5.57 10.43
N VAL A 4 17.25 -4.89 10.29
CA VAL A 4 16.60 -4.62 9.00
C VAL A 4 16.02 -3.20 8.96
N GLU A 5 15.70 -2.72 7.77
CA GLU A 5 14.96 -1.48 7.53
C GLU A 5 13.62 -1.78 6.84
N PRO A 6 12.53 -1.08 7.17
CA PRO A 6 11.28 -1.14 6.43
C PRO A 6 11.45 -0.73 4.96
N GLU A 7 10.96 -1.56 4.05
CA GLU A 7 11.04 -1.33 2.60
C GLU A 7 9.66 -1.39 1.94
N VAL A 8 9.48 -0.59 0.90
CA VAL A 8 8.24 -0.51 0.12
C VAL A 8 8.56 -0.67 -1.36
N PHE A 9 7.91 -1.64 -2.00
CA PHE A 9 8.05 -1.91 -3.43
C PHE A 9 6.67 -1.82 -4.09
N LEU A 10 6.53 -0.99 -5.13
CA LEU A 10 5.36 -1.04 -6.00
C LEU A 10 5.48 -2.23 -6.95
N VAL A 11 4.53 -3.17 -6.88
CA VAL A 11 4.58 -4.42 -7.66
C VAL A 11 3.42 -4.58 -8.64
N ALA A 12 2.37 -3.76 -8.53
CA ALA A 12 1.32 -3.68 -9.54
C ALA A 12 0.68 -2.30 -9.55
N LYS A 13 0.33 -1.81 -10.75
CA LYS A 13 -0.41 -0.58 -10.99
C LYS A 13 -1.52 -0.81 -12.02
N PRO A 14 -2.52 0.09 -12.14
CA PRO A 14 -3.56 -0.05 -13.15
C PRO A 14 -2.98 -0.12 -14.56
N SER A 15 -3.59 -0.95 -15.40
CA SER A 15 -3.34 -0.98 -16.83
C SER A 15 -4.67 -0.93 -17.57
N VAL A 16 -4.72 -0.19 -18.66
CA VAL A 16 -5.92 0.06 -19.44
C VAL A 16 -5.88 -0.71 -20.75
N ASP A 17 -6.96 -1.43 -21.04
CA ASP A 17 -7.21 -2.01 -22.37
C ASP A 17 -7.79 -0.92 -23.29
N TYR A 18 -6.92 -0.29 -24.05
CA TYR A 18 -7.32 0.81 -24.95
C TYR A 18 -8.15 0.36 -26.15
N ASP A 19 -8.04 -0.91 -26.56
CA ASP A 19 -8.83 -1.44 -27.68
C ASP A 19 -10.29 -1.60 -27.25
N GLU A 20 -10.52 -2.11 -26.03
CA GLU A 20 -11.87 -2.21 -25.46
C GLU A 20 -12.46 -0.84 -25.11
N LEU A 21 -11.64 0.12 -24.64
CA LEU A 21 -12.10 1.51 -24.49
C LEU A 21 -12.50 2.11 -25.84
N ALA A 22 -11.73 1.89 -26.90
CA ALA A 22 -12.07 2.36 -28.24
C ALA A 22 -13.35 1.75 -28.77
N ARG A 23 -13.54 0.45 -28.57
CA ARG A 23 -14.78 -0.26 -28.94
C ARG A 23 -16.00 0.35 -28.23
N TYR A 24 -15.91 0.62 -26.93
CA TYR A 24 -16.99 1.29 -26.19
C TYR A 24 -17.22 2.74 -26.66
N LEU A 25 -16.15 3.51 -26.85
CA LEU A 25 -16.25 4.91 -27.26
C LEU A 25 -16.86 5.07 -28.64
N HIS A 26 -16.59 4.15 -29.55
CA HIS A 26 -17.23 4.09 -30.87
C HIS A 26 -18.75 3.96 -30.78
N GLU A 27 -19.25 3.08 -29.90
CA GLU A 27 -20.69 2.89 -29.69
C GLU A 27 -21.40 4.15 -29.18
N ILE A 28 -20.68 5.02 -28.47
CA ILE A 28 -21.24 6.24 -27.88
C ILE A 28 -20.84 7.53 -28.60
N GLY A 29 -20.06 7.46 -29.69
CA GLY A 29 -19.56 8.61 -30.43
C GLY A 29 -18.55 9.48 -29.68
N GLY A 30 -17.75 8.88 -28.80
CA GLY A 30 -16.78 9.56 -27.92
C GLY A 30 -15.32 9.38 -28.30
N GLU A 31 -15.01 8.89 -29.51
CA GLU A 31 -13.63 8.51 -29.91
C GLU A 31 -12.64 9.68 -29.83
N SER A 32 -13.16 10.90 -30.01
CA SER A 32 -12.63 12.19 -29.55
C SER A 32 -11.55 12.15 -28.48
N TRP A 33 -11.95 11.51 -27.39
CA TRP A 33 -11.20 11.49 -26.15
C TRP A 33 -9.89 10.70 -26.25
N LEU A 34 -9.84 9.64 -27.07
CA LEU A 34 -8.64 8.81 -27.21
C LEU A 34 -7.46 9.55 -27.85
N GLU A 35 -7.74 10.54 -28.68
CA GLU A 35 -6.71 11.36 -29.35
C GLU A 35 -5.95 12.25 -28.35
N ARG A 36 -6.52 12.45 -27.16
CA ARG A 36 -5.97 13.34 -26.12
C ARG A 36 -5.17 12.61 -25.05
N LEU A 37 -5.10 11.28 -25.10
CA LEU A 37 -4.47 10.48 -24.06
C LEU A 37 -3.01 10.21 -24.35
N GLU A 38 -2.17 10.50 -23.36
CA GLU A 38 -0.86 9.90 -23.25
C GLU A 38 -1.03 8.48 -22.69
N ARG A 39 -0.56 7.46 -23.41
CA ARG A 39 -0.77 6.04 -23.05
C ARG A 39 0.43 5.46 -22.32
N GLY A 40 0.22 4.38 -21.57
CA GLY A 40 1.29 3.66 -20.88
C GLY A 40 1.45 4.16 -19.45
N GLU A 41 2.34 5.13 -19.23
CA GLU A 41 2.66 5.60 -17.86
C GLU A 41 1.47 6.27 -17.15
N PHE A 42 0.48 6.75 -17.90
CA PHE A 42 -0.69 7.49 -17.39
C PHE A 42 -1.97 6.65 -17.29
N ASP A 43 -1.88 5.32 -17.39
CA ASP A 43 -3.05 4.43 -17.37
C ASP A 43 -3.97 4.64 -16.14
N ALA A 44 -3.40 4.97 -14.97
CA ALA A 44 -4.17 5.30 -13.78
C ALA A 44 -4.98 6.59 -13.95
N GLN A 45 -4.36 7.69 -14.41
CA GLN A 45 -5.09 8.93 -14.68
C GLN A 45 -6.13 8.76 -15.78
N ASN A 46 -5.80 8.04 -16.85
CA ASN A 46 -6.70 7.78 -17.97
C ASN A 46 -7.94 7.00 -17.53
N LEU A 47 -7.76 5.97 -16.70
CA LEU A 47 -8.88 5.20 -16.15
C LEU A 47 -9.75 6.06 -15.21
N ALA A 48 -9.14 6.94 -14.42
CA ALA A 48 -9.86 7.86 -13.53
C ALA A 48 -10.72 8.86 -14.34
N GLU A 49 -10.13 9.47 -15.36
CA GLU A 49 -10.82 10.40 -16.24
C GLU A 49 -11.95 9.69 -17.00
N PHE A 50 -11.69 8.50 -17.54
CA PHE A 50 -12.70 7.69 -18.22
C PHE A 50 -13.90 7.41 -17.32
N ALA A 51 -13.66 6.89 -16.12
CA ALA A 51 -14.71 6.58 -15.15
C ALA A 51 -15.53 7.83 -14.77
N GLY A 52 -14.86 8.97 -14.56
CA GLY A 52 -15.53 10.25 -14.32
C GLY A 52 -16.39 10.72 -15.50
N ARG A 53 -15.85 10.65 -16.72
CA ARG A 53 -16.55 11.13 -17.93
C ARG A 53 -17.75 10.27 -18.26
N LEU A 54 -17.65 8.95 -18.02
CA LEU A 54 -18.71 7.98 -18.25
C LEU A 54 -20.00 8.36 -17.49
N CYS A 55 -19.88 8.79 -16.23
CA CYS A 55 -21.03 9.20 -15.39
C CYS A 55 -21.88 10.32 -16.01
N TYR A 56 -21.27 11.19 -16.83
CA TYR A 56 -21.93 12.34 -17.45
C TYR A 56 -22.00 12.26 -18.98
N ARG A 57 -21.50 11.17 -19.59
CA ARG A 57 -21.24 11.06 -21.04
C ARG A 57 -20.52 12.30 -21.59
N SER A 58 -19.50 12.76 -20.88
CA SER A 58 -18.79 14.01 -21.17
C SER A 58 -17.49 13.79 -21.96
N PHE A 59 -17.50 12.85 -22.90
CA PHE A 59 -16.35 12.57 -23.77
C PHE A 59 -16.22 13.61 -24.87
N GLU A 60 -17.35 13.97 -25.49
CA GLU A 60 -17.50 15.03 -26.49
C GLU A 60 -18.70 15.94 -26.16
N PRO A 61 -18.68 17.25 -26.50
CA PRO A 61 -19.84 18.11 -26.37
C PRO A 61 -21.04 17.57 -27.16
N GLY A 62 -22.23 17.62 -26.57
CA GLY A 62 -23.47 17.19 -27.23
C GLY A 62 -23.86 15.72 -27.05
N LEU A 63 -22.95 14.84 -26.59
CA LEU A 63 -23.29 13.45 -26.24
C LEU A 63 -24.28 13.36 -25.06
N ASN A 64 -24.24 14.35 -24.19
CA ASN A 64 -25.25 14.61 -23.18
C ASN A 64 -25.84 15.99 -23.45
N PRO A 65 -27.16 16.12 -23.69
CA PRO A 65 -27.80 17.41 -23.94
C PRO A 65 -27.57 18.45 -22.83
N ASN A 66 -27.28 18.01 -21.60
CA ASN A 66 -26.98 18.90 -20.47
C ASN A 66 -25.51 19.35 -20.41
N VAL A 67 -24.62 18.77 -21.24
CA VAL A 67 -23.18 19.08 -21.26
C VAL A 67 -22.86 19.91 -22.49
N THR A 68 -22.72 21.22 -22.29
CA THR A 68 -22.41 22.18 -23.35
C THR A 68 -20.92 22.50 -23.46
N ARG A 69 -20.12 22.14 -22.45
CA ARG A 69 -18.66 22.31 -22.42
C ARG A 69 -18.02 21.14 -21.69
N ILE A 70 -16.83 20.76 -22.15
CA ILE A 70 -16.00 19.75 -21.49
C ILE A 70 -14.62 20.35 -21.19
N ARG A 71 -13.99 19.89 -20.10
CA ARG A 71 -12.57 20.19 -19.85
C ARG A 71 -11.74 19.33 -20.79
N GLN A 72 -10.72 19.93 -21.40
CA GLN A 72 -9.80 19.25 -22.32
C GLN A 72 -8.52 18.77 -21.62
N ASP A 73 -8.03 19.56 -20.67
CA ASP A 73 -6.87 19.24 -19.82
C ASP A 73 -7.24 18.17 -18.78
N GLN A 74 -6.56 17.02 -18.83
CA GLN A 74 -6.78 15.88 -17.93
C GLN A 74 -6.50 16.27 -16.47
N ASP A 75 -5.40 16.96 -16.23
CA ASP A 75 -5.00 17.42 -14.91
C ASP A 75 -6.07 18.32 -14.25
N ALA A 76 -6.60 19.29 -14.99
CA ALA A 76 -7.70 20.14 -14.53
C ALA A 76 -8.99 19.33 -14.33
N TYR A 77 -9.22 18.29 -15.13
CA TYR A 77 -10.36 17.39 -14.94
C TYR A 77 -10.24 16.60 -13.63
N LEU A 78 -9.09 15.98 -13.38
CA LEU A 78 -8.82 15.20 -12.16
C LEU A 78 -8.79 16.08 -10.91
N ARG A 79 -8.17 17.26 -10.96
CA ARG A 79 -8.28 18.26 -9.87
C ARG A 79 -9.72 18.63 -9.58
N ASN A 80 -10.57 18.75 -10.60
CA ASN A 80 -12.00 19.02 -10.39
C ASN A 80 -12.72 17.84 -9.72
N ILE A 81 -12.36 16.58 -10.03
CA ILE A 81 -12.87 15.40 -9.32
C ILE A 81 -12.54 15.49 -7.82
N LEU A 82 -11.29 15.81 -7.49
CA LEU A 82 -10.84 15.97 -6.10
C LEU A 82 -11.60 17.13 -5.42
N ALA A 83 -11.67 18.29 -6.06
CA ALA A 83 -12.35 19.47 -5.52
C ALA A 83 -13.86 19.26 -5.32
N SER A 84 -14.49 18.43 -6.14
CA SER A 84 -15.92 18.10 -6.04
C SER A 84 -16.19 16.92 -5.09
N ALA A 85 -15.15 16.34 -4.47
CA ALA A 85 -15.25 15.15 -3.62
C ALA A 85 -15.93 13.95 -4.32
N HIS A 86 -15.70 13.77 -5.62
CA HIS A 86 -16.22 12.64 -6.40
C HIS A 86 -15.36 11.37 -6.22
N GLY A 87 -15.08 10.99 -4.97
CA GLY A 87 -14.08 9.96 -4.66
C GLY A 87 -14.41 8.55 -5.10
N SER A 88 -15.68 8.23 -5.42
CA SER A 88 -16.02 6.92 -5.99
C SER A 88 -15.29 6.66 -7.32
N VAL A 89 -14.98 7.70 -8.09
CA VAL A 89 -14.17 7.59 -9.31
C VAL A 89 -12.77 7.03 -9.00
N LEU A 90 -12.21 7.39 -7.84
CA LEU A 90 -10.87 6.97 -7.41
C LEU A 90 -10.84 5.52 -6.92
N GLU A 91 -11.99 4.89 -6.68
CA GLU A 91 -12.06 3.51 -6.21
C GLU A 91 -11.77 2.48 -7.31
N HIS A 92 -11.83 2.88 -8.58
CA HIS A 92 -11.52 2.03 -9.74
C HIS A 92 -10.02 1.78 -9.95
N LEU A 93 -9.16 2.48 -9.22
CA LEU A 93 -7.72 2.56 -9.46
C LEU A 93 -7.00 1.85 -8.32
N SER A 94 -6.45 0.65 -8.55
CA SER A 94 -5.77 -0.13 -7.51
C SER A 94 -4.26 -0.26 -7.74
N PHE A 95 -3.48 -0.07 -6.69
CA PHE A 95 -2.03 -0.28 -6.66
C PHE A 95 -1.70 -1.35 -5.63
N SER A 96 -0.68 -2.17 -5.90
CA SER A 96 -0.23 -3.21 -4.97
C SER A 96 1.22 -3.00 -4.58
N PHE A 97 1.45 -3.03 -3.27
CA PHE A 97 2.77 -2.83 -2.67
C PHE A 97 3.21 -4.10 -1.97
N VAL A 98 4.49 -4.44 -2.06
CA VAL A 98 5.14 -5.33 -1.10
C VAL A 98 5.74 -4.44 -0.02
N LEU A 99 5.29 -4.63 1.21
CA LEU A 99 5.89 -4.05 2.41
C LEU A 99 6.76 -5.13 3.03
N HIS A 100 8.07 -4.91 3.06
CA HIS A 100 9.06 -5.87 3.54
C HIS A 100 9.78 -5.34 4.76
N ASN A 101 10.22 -6.24 5.65
CA ASN A 101 10.89 -5.91 6.91
C ASN A 101 10.09 -4.94 7.82
N VAL A 102 8.77 -4.88 7.64
CA VAL A 102 7.88 -4.12 8.52
C VAL A 102 7.49 -4.98 9.73
N SER A 103 7.33 -4.39 10.91
CA SER A 103 7.05 -5.11 12.13
C SER A 103 5.61 -5.65 12.18
N ARG A 104 5.37 -6.66 13.02
CA ARG A 104 4.00 -7.09 13.31
C ARG A 104 3.18 -5.99 13.99
N VAL A 105 3.81 -5.09 14.77
CA VAL A 105 3.18 -3.88 15.32
C VAL A 105 2.56 -3.03 14.21
N LEU A 106 3.35 -2.63 13.21
CA LEU A 106 2.88 -1.86 12.06
C LEU A 106 1.76 -2.59 11.33
N THR A 107 1.93 -3.89 11.04
CA THR A 107 0.91 -4.62 10.30
C THR A 107 -0.41 -4.71 11.06
N HIS A 108 -0.37 -4.76 12.40
CA HIS A 108 -1.57 -4.80 13.23
C HIS A 108 -2.35 -3.47 13.17
N GLU A 109 -1.67 -2.34 12.97
CA GLU A 109 -2.29 -1.05 12.67
C GLU A 109 -2.81 -0.95 11.23
N LEU A 110 -2.02 -1.43 10.27
CA LEU A 110 -2.33 -1.36 8.84
C LEU A 110 -3.59 -2.15 8.48
N VAL A 111 -3.76 -3.36 9.02
CA VAL A 111 -4.92 -4.23 8.72
C VAL A 111 -6.26 -3.68 9.24
N ARG A 112 -6.25 -2.56 9.98
CA ARG A 112 -7.47 -1.87 10.42
C ARG A 112 -8.12 -1.05 9.31
N HIS A 113 -7.38 -0.74 8.25
CA HIS A 113 -7.86 -0.10 7.03
C HIS A 113 -8.52 -1.13 6.12
N ARG A 114 -9.86 -1.12 6.06
CA ARG A 114 -10.66 -2.18 5.43
C ARG A 114 -11.21 -1.84 4.04
N PRO A 115 -11.80 -0.65 3.80
CA PRO A 115 -12.39 -0.33 2.51
C PRO A 115 -11.33 -0.27 1.41
N GLY A 116 -11.60 -0.90 0.26
CA GLY A 116 -10.72 -0.80 -0.90
C GLY A 116 -9.34 -1.43 -0.72
N VAL A 117 -9.17 -2.35 0.24
CA VAL A 117 -7.89 -2.99 0.56
C VAL A 117 -7.94 -4.50 0.37
N ALA A 118 -6.84 -5.09 -0.10
CA ALA A 118 -6.58 -6.53 -0.03
C ALA A 118 -5.19 -6.80 0.59
N ILE A 119 -5.09 -7.85 1.42
CA ILE A 119 -3.87 -8.15 2.20
C ILE A 119 -3.50 -9.63 2.05
N SER A 120 -2.23 -9.89 1.74
CA SER A 120 -1.61 -11.21 1.88
C SER A 120 -0.34 -11.08 2.70
N GLN A 121 -0.32 -11.66 3.90
CA GLN A 121 0.78 -11.50 4.85
C GLN A 121 1.52 -12.82 5.08
N GLU A 122 2.83 -12.72 5.28
CA GLU A 122 3.65 -13.84 5.73
C GLU A 122 3.05 -14.48 6.99
N SER A 123 2.94 -15.81 6.96
CA SER A 123 2.23 -16.53 8.01
C SER A 123 3.20 -17.20 8.96
N LEU A 124 3.30 -16.68 10.17
CA LEU A 124 4.02 -17.32 11.28
C LEU A 124 3.39 -18.66 11.75
N ARG A 125 2.34 -19.15 11.09
CA ARG A 125 1.90 -20.56 11.24
C ARG A 125 2.78 -21.52 10.44
N PHE A 126 3.54 -21.01 9.47
CA PHE A 126 4.30 -21.78 8.50
C PHE A 126 5.77 -21.36 8.48
N VAL A 127 6.05 -20.05 8.51
CA VAL A 127 7.41 -19.53 8.52
C VAL A 127 8.01 -19.69 9.91
N ARG A 128 9.22 -20.26 9.97
CA ARG A 128 10.00 -20.44 11.20
C ARG A 128 10.92 -19.24 11.41
N LEU A 129 11.02 -18.79 12.66
CA LEU A 129 11.87 -17.67 13.07
C LEU A 129 13.26 -18.18 13.47
N ASN A 130 14.09 -18.50 12.47
CA ASN A 130 15.48 -18.93 12.70
C ASN A 130 16.46 -17.76 12.78
N ASP A 131 16.10 -16.64 12.18
CA ASP A 131 16.82 -15.38 12.20
C ASP A 131 15.75 -14.31 12.36
N ILE A 132 15.62 -13.71 13.55
CA ILE A 132 14.56 -12.74 13.83
C ILE A 132 14.95 -11.40 13.18
N PRO A 133 14.26 -10.96 12.10
CA PRO A 133 14.44 -9.61 11.60
C PRO A 133 13.84 -8.61 12.59
N PHE A 134 14.57 -7.54 12.89
CA PHE A 134 14.10 -6.51 13.81
C PHE A 134 14.59 -5.13 13.38
N TRP A 135 13.68 -4.17 13.34
CA TRP A 135 14.00 -2.77 13.06
C TRP A 135 14.04 -1.96 14.36
N PHE A 136 15.02 -1.07 14.45
CA PHE A 136 15.12 -0.09 15.52
C PHE A 136 15.08 1.32 14.93
N PRO A 137 14.31 2.26 15.50
CA PRO A 137 14.39 3.66 15.12
C PRO A 137 15.74 4.28 15.50
N GLU A 138 16.13 5.35 14.84
CA GLU A 138 17.47 5.96 14.99
C GLU A 138 17.78 6.33 16.44
N TRP A 139 16.82 6.99 17.12
CA TRP A 139 16.99 7.38 18.53
C TRP A 139 17.25 6.19 19.47
N ALA A 140 16.73 5.00 19.14
CA ALA A 140 16.98 3.80 19.93
C ALA A 140 18.38 3.24 19.67
N ARG A 141 18.90 3.37 18.44
CA ARG A 141 20.25 2.93 18.05
C ARG A 141 21.34 3.75 18.74
N GLU A 142 21.07 5.01 19.04
CA GLU A 142 21.98 5.92 19.74
C GLU A 142 22.15 5.57 21.23
N ASP A 143 21.23 4.80 21.82
CA ASP A 143 21.32 4.32 23.21
C ASP A 143 21.99 2.93 23.26
N ALA A 144 23.30 2.94 23.54
CA ALA A 144 24.11 1.72 23.62
C ALA A 144 23.66 0.75 24.71
N GLU A 145 23.14 1.23 25.86
CA GLU A 145 22.66 0.34 26.92
C GLU A 145 21.36 -0.33 26.52
N LEU A 146 20.41 0.43 25.95
CA LEU A 146 19.16 -0.08 25.40
C LEU A 146 19.44 -1.14 24.33
N MET A 147 20.27 -0.82 23.34
CA MET A 147 20.59 -1.74 22.25
C MET A 147 21.20 -3.04 22.74
N LYS A 148 22.10 -2.98 23.73
CA LYS A 148 22.68 -4.17 24.35
C LYS A 148 21.60 -5.06 24.97
N ARG A 149 20.76 -4.49 25.84
CA ARG A 149 19.70 -5.24 26.55
C ARG A 149 18.63 -5.78 25.59
N ALA A 150 18.24 -5.00 24.59
CA ALA A 150 17.27 -5.39 23.57
C ALA A 150 17.81 -6.56 22.72
N THR A 151 19.07 -6.47 22.27
CA THR A 151 19.73 -7.53 21.49
C THR A 151 19.81 -8.83 22.29
N GLU A 152 20.27 -8.77 23.56
CA GLU A 152 20.34 -9.94 24.44
C GLU A 152 18.96 -10.62 24.62
N MET A 153 17.88 -9.84 24.71
CA MET A 153 16.52 -10.37 24.80
C MET A 153 16.10 -11.07 23.50
N LEU A 154 16.32 -10.42 22.35
CA LEU A 154 15.96 -10.96 21.04
C LEU A 154 16.75 -12.23 20.71
N ASP A 155 18.03 -12.29 21.06
CA ASP A 155 18.86 -13.48 20.86
C ASP A 155 18.35 -14.65 21.70
N ARG A 156 17.95 -14.43 22.96
CA ARG A 156 17.31 -15.47 23.78
C ARG A 156 15.99 -15.98 23.18
N MET A 157 15.19 -15.08 22.61
CA MET A 157 13.95 -15.48 21.91
C MET A 157 14.26 -16.34 20.68
N GLU A 158 15.27 -15.97 19.89
CA GLU A 158 15.71 -16.72 18.71
C GLU A 158 16.28 -18.10 19.08
N GLU A 159 17.13 -18.17 20.11
CA GLU A 159 17.64 -19.42 20.68
C GLU A 159 16.48 -20.32 21.12
N PHE A 160 15.46 -19.77 21.76
CA PHE A 160 14.29 -20.52 22.19
C PHE A 160 13.46 -21.05 21.00
N GLN A 161 13.32 -20.27 19.92
CA GLN A 161 12.68 -20.74 18.68
C GLN A 161 13.45 -21.91 18.06
N LYS A 162 14.78 -21.81 17.95
CA LYS A 162 15.66 -22.88 17.45
C LYS A 162 15.59 -24.13 18.32
N TRP A 163 15.64 -23.95 19.64
CA TRP A 163 15.51 -25.05 20.59
C TRP A 163 14.16 -25.77 20.46
N MET A 164 13.03 -25.04 20.36
CA MET A 164 11.72 -25.66 20.13
C MET A 164 11.67 -26.45 18.83
N ALA A 165 12.24 -25.92 17.74
CA ALA A 165 12.28 -26.63 16.47
C ALA A 165 13.04 -27.96 16.57
N ALA A 166 14.20 -27.96 17.24
CA ALA A 166 14.98 -29.16 17.50
C ALA A 166 14.28 -30.13 18.46
N HIS A 167 13.69 -29.62 19.54
CA HIS A 167 12.97 -30.41 20.53
C HIS A 167 11.74 -31.13 19.94
N PHE A 168 11.07 -30.51 18.98
CA PHE A 168 9.96 -31.12 18.23
C PHE A 168 10.40 -31.94 17.03
N GLY A 169 11.71 -32.09 16.76
CA GLY A 169 12.21 -32.85 15.62
C GLY A 169 11.75 -32.30 14.26
N LEU A 170 11.50 -30.99 14.13
CA LEU A 170 10.85 -30.44 12.92
C LEU A 170 11.68 -30.59 11.63
N ASP A 171 12.99 -30.79 11.78
CA ASP A 171 13.94 -31.01 10.69
C ASP A 171 14.24 -32.49 10.43
N GLU A 172 13.62 -33.41 11.19
CA GLU A 172 13.73 -34.85 10.95
C GLU A 172 13.01 -35.25 9.65
N ASP A 173 13.56 -36.26 8.98
CA ASP A 173 13.01 -36.80 7.75
C ASP A 173 11.63 -37.43 7.98
N GLY A 174 10.70 -37.17 7.05
CA GLY A 174 9.37 -37.77 7.08
C GLY A 174 8.35 -37.08 8.00
N VAL A 175 8.72 -36.04 8.76
CA VAL A 175 7.77 -35.30 9.59
C VAL A 175 6.70 -34.62 8.72
N PRO A 176 5.40 -34.95 8.90
CA PRO A 176 4.34 -34.40 8.08
C PRO A 176 4.22 -32.88 8.21
N PHE A 177 3.95 -32.19 7.10
CA PHE A 177 3.80 -30.74 7.09
C PHE A 177 2.69 -30.23 8.04
N ALA A 178 1.59 -30.98 8.19
CA ALA A 178 0.52 -30.64 9.12
C ALA A 178 1.02 -30.58 10.58
N GLU A 179 1.94 -31.46 10.96
CA GLU A 179 2.57 -31.45 12.26
C GLU A 179 3.53 -30.27 12.41
N LYS A 180 4.40 -30.02 11.41
CA LYS A 180 5.28 -28.83 11.40
C LYS A 180 4.47 -27.56 11.60
N LYS A 181 3.40 -27.39 10.82
CA LYS A 181 2.47 -26.25 10.93
C LYS A 181 1.81 -26.14 12.31
N HIS A 182 1.41 -27.25 12.92
CA HIS A 182 0.79 -27.25 14.25
C HIS A 182 1.77 -26.76 15.32
N ARG A 183 3.02 -27.26 15.30
CA ARG A 183 4.08 -26.84 16.23
C ARG A 183 4.53 -25.40 15.97
N THR A 184 4.80 -25.01 14.72
CA THR A 184 5.16 -23.63 14.35
C THR A 184 4.07 -22.63 14.76
N SER A 185 2.80 -23.00 14.61
CA SER A 185 1.68 -22.17 15.09
C SER A 185 1.64 -21.97 16.61
N PHE A 186 2.22 -22.86 17.40
CA PHE A 186 2.43 -22.67 18.83
C PHE A 186 3.69 -21.82 19.09
N MET A 187 4.81 -22.17 18.45
CA MET A 187 6.10 -21.49 18.60
C MET A 187 6.02 -19.97 18.39
N ARG A 188 5.23 -19.51 17.42
CA ARG A 188 5.02 -18.07 17.16
C ARG A 188 4.48 -17.26 18.34
N ARG A 189 3.88 -17.91 19.36
CA ARG A 189 3.40 -17.22 20.57
C ARG A 189 4.53 -16.59 21.38
N PHE A 190 5.77 -17.00 21.11
CA PHE A 190 6.98 -16.46 21.73
C PHE A 190 7.77 -15.55 20.79
N ALA A 191 7.21 -15.20 19.62
CA ALA A 191 7.79 -14.19 18.75
C ALA A 191 7.55 -12.78 19.35
N PRO A 192 8.51 -11.86 19.25
CA PRO A 192 8.28 -10.47 19.65
C PRO A 192 7.30 -9.80 18.67
N GLU A 193 6.46 -8.89 19.15
CA GLU A 193 5.58 -8.09 18.26
C GLU A 193 6.39 -7.22 17.28
N GLY A 194 7.62 -6.84 17.63
CA GLY A 194 8.52 -6.11 16.74
C GLY A 194 9.15 -6.96 15.63
N VAL A 195 8.84 -8.26 15.53
CA VAL A 195 9.40 -9.12 14.47
C VAL A 195 9.04 -8.58 13.09
N GLY A 196 10.06 -8.37 12.26
CA GLY A 196 9.89 -8.02 10.86
C GLY A 196 9.18 -9.12 10.07
N THR A 197 8.32 -8.71 9.16
CA THR A 197 7.48 -9.58 8.32
C THR A 197 7.35 -8.95 6.93
N GLY A 198 6.87 -9.74 5.97
CA GLY A 198 6.43 -9.25 4.66
C GLY A 198 4.91 -9.30 4.50
N LEU A 199 4.35 -8.38 3.71
CA LEU A 199 3.01 -8.51 3.15
C LEU A 199 2.88 -7.84 1.78
N VAL A 200 1.96 -8.37 0.99
CA VAL A 200 1.35 -7.64 -0.12
C VAL A 200 0.16 -6.86 0.44
N TRP A 201 0.13 -5.56 0.18
CA TRP A 201 -0.96 -4.66 0.49
C TRP A 201 -1.43 -3.96 -0.79
N THR A 202 -2.64 -4.28 -1.24
CA THR A 202 -3.28 -3.62 -2.38
C THR A 202 -4.28 -2.62 -1.84
N ALA A 203 -4.30 -1.42 -2.42
CA ALA A 203 -5.27 -0.40 -2.08
C ALA A 203 -5.70 0.42 -3.30
N ASN A 204 -6.98 0.82 -3.32
CA ASN A 204 -7.43 1.78 -4.31
C ASN A 204 -7.00 3.22 -3.98
N VAL A 205 -7.00 4.12 -4.98
CA VAL A 205 -6.52 5.50 -4.81
C VAL A 205 -7.27 6.24 -3.71
N ARG A 206 -8.59 6.03 -3.58
CA ARG A 206 -9.36 6.65 -2.50
C ARG A 206 -8.82 6.27 -1.12
N THR A 207 -8.57 4.97 -0.91
CA THR A 207 -7.99 4.47 0.33
C THR A 207 -6.54 4.90 0.51
N LEU A 208 -5.73 4.92 -0.55
CA LEU A 208 -4.35 5.42 -0.50
C LEU A 208 -4.31 6.85 0.01
N ARG A 209 -5.15 7.74 -0.54
CA ARG A 209 -5.24 9.13 -0.07
C ARG A 209 -5.59 9.21 1.41
N HIS A 210 -6.63 8.49 1.84
CA HIS A 210 -7.03 8.46 3.25
C HIS A 210 -5.91 7.96 4.17
N THR A 211 -5.25 6.87 3.78
CA THR A 211 -4.24 6.21 4.62
C THR A 211 -2.93 6.99 4.67
N ILE A 212 -2.50 7.60 3.57
CA ILE A 212 -1.35 8.53 3.55
C ILE A 212 -1.60 9.70 4.52
N GLU A 213 -2.76 10.37 4.43
CA GLU A 213 -3.11 11.47 5.35
C GLU A 213 -3.12 10.98 6.81
N ALA A 214 -3.81 9.87 7.08
CA ALA A 214 -4.01 9.39 8.45
C ALA A 214 -2.73 8.82 9.10
N ARG A 215 -1.85 8.19 8.31
CA ARG A 215 -0.69 7.45 8.83
C ARG A 215 0.62 8.20 8.75
N THR A 216 0.65 9.37 8.13
CA THR A 216 1.80 10.29 8.19
C THR A 216 1.59 11.40 9.23
N ALA A 217 0.36 11.59 9.73
CA ALA A 217 0.02 12.56 10.77
C ALA A 217 0.94 12.46 11.99
N ALA A 218 1.20 13.60 12.65
CA ALA A 218 2.19 13.71 13.73
C ALA A 218 1.99 12.73 14.91
N GLY A 219 0.75 12.31 15.18
CA GLY A 219 0.43 11.37 16.25
C GLY A 219 0.48 9.89 15.85
N ALA A 220 0.77 9.57 14.59
CA ALA A 220 0.94 8.19 14.15
C ALA A 220 2.29 7.62 14.61
N GLU A 221 2.35 6.30 14.77
CA GLU A 221 3.55 5.56 15.16
C GLU A 221 4.69 5.76 14.13
N GLU A 222 5.93 5.73 14.59
CA GLU A 222 7.11 6.12 13.80
C GLU A 222 7.30 5.23 12.55
N GLU A 223 7.22 3.91 12.71
CA GLU A 223 7.40 2.95 11.61
C GLU A 223 6.32 3.13 10.53
N ILE A 224 5.05 3.25 10.92
CA ILE A 224 3.97 3.41 9.95
C ILE A 224 4.05 4.75 9.23
N ARG A 225 4.57 5.81 9.88
CA ARG A 225 4.86 7.10 9.22
C ARG A 225 5.93 6.94 8.15
N LEU A 226 7.01 6.22 8.42
CA LEU A 226 8.08 5.96 7.44
C LEU A 226 7.55 5.21 6.21
N VAL A 227 6.78 4.14 6.44
CA VAL A 227 6.20 3.34 5.34
C VAL A 227 5.23 4.17 4.50
N PHE A 228 4.33 4.94 5.12
CA PHE A 228 3.37 5.76 4.36
C PHE A 228 3.99 7.01 3.74
N ASN A 229 5.08 7.55 4.28
CA ASN A 229 5.87 8.56 3.58
C ASN A 229 6.40 8.00 2.26
N ARG A 230 6.98 6.79 2.28
CA ARG A 230 7.50 6.15 1.07
C ARG A 230 6.39 5.82 0.06
N ILE A 231 5.24 5.34 0.52
CA ILE A 231 4.06 5.14 -0.35
C ILE A 231 3.61 6.49 -0.95
N GLY A 232 3.58 7.56 -0.16
CA GLY A 232 3.24 8.90 -0.64
C GLY A 232 4.16 9.39 -1.76
N GLU A 233 5.48 9.22 -1.60
CA GLU A 233 6.48 9.55 -2.63
C GLU A 233 6.22 8.78 -3.92
N ILE A 234 6.08 7.45 -3.83
CA ILE A 234 5.78 6.58 -4.98
C ILE A 234 4.49 7.05 -5.68
N MET A 235 3.43 7.33 -4.91
CA MET A 235 2.15 7.73 -5.50
C MET A 235 2.18 9.13 -6.12
N ARG A 236 3.00 10.04 -5.61
CA ARG A 236 3.21 11.36 -6.23
C ARG A 236 3.92 11.23 -7.57
N GLU A 237 4.81 10.26 -7.73
CA GLU A 237 5.49 9.96 -9.00
C GLU A 237 4.58 9.22 -9.98
N GLU A 238 3.88 8.18 -9.53
CA GLU A 238 3.08 7.30 -10.39
C GLU A 238 1.72 7.87 -10.79
N ALA A 239 1.15 8.78 -9.99
CA ALA A 239 -0.15 9.39 -10.27
C ALA A 239 -0.19 10.87 -9.83
N PRO A 240 0.66 11.74 -10.42
CA PRO A 240 0.85 13.12 -9.97
C PRO A 240 -0.43 13.95 -9.95
N ALA A 241 -1.35 13.76 -10.90
CA ALA A 241 -2.62 14.48 -10.91
C ALA A 241 -3.57 14.09 -9.74
N LEU A 242 -3.34 12.92 -9.14
CA LEU A 242 -4.15 12.36 -8.06
C LEU A 242 -3.50 12.50 -6.68
N PHE A 243 -2.21 12.86 -6.59
CA PHE A 243 -1.47 13.02 -5.31
C PHE A 243 -0.63 14.30 -5.22
N GLY A 244 -0.56 15.10 -6.29
CA GLY A 244 0.20 16.34 -6.35
C GLY A 244 -0.36 17.47 -5.50
N ASP A 245 -1.58 17.35 -4.99
CA ASP A 245 -2.18 18.30 -4.05
C ASP A 245 -1.68 18.15 -2.61
N TYR A 246 -0.94 17.09 -2.30
CA TYR A 246 -0.36 16.91 -0.97
C TYR A 246 0.85 17.83 -0.76
N VAL A 247 0.89 18.48 0.39
CA VAL A 247 2.07 19.16 0.93
C VAL A 247 2.61 18.34 2.10
N VAL A 248 3.95 18.28 2.26
CA VAL A 248 4.59 17.61 3.39
C VAL A 248 5.00 18.65 4.42
N GLU A 249 4.43 18.58 5.62
CA GLU A 249 4.68 19.48 6.74
C GLU A 249 5.11 18.64 7.96
N ASP A 250 6.33 18.83 8.46
CA ASP A 250 6.89 18.05 9.59
C ASP A 250 6.77 16.52 9.42
N GLY A 251 6.93 16.06 8.17
CA GLY A 251 6.80 14.65 7.78
C GLY A 251 5.36 14.15 7.66
N ALA A 252 4.34 15.00 7.87
CA ALA A 252 2.95 14.69 7.63
C ALA A 252 2.50 15.10 6.23
N TRP A 253 1.81 14.21 5.53
CA TRP A 253 1.26 14.45 4.21
C TRP A 253 -0.14 15.05 4.35
N VAL A 254 -0.25 16.35 4.07
CA VAL A 254 -1.50 17.12 4.19
C VAL A 254 -2.11 17.30 2.79
N PRO A 255 -3.29 16.73 2.50
CA PRO A 255 -3.93 16.90 1.21
C PRO A 255 -4.59 18.27 1.08
N GLY A 256 -4.48 18.88 -0.11
CA GLY A 256 -5.29 20.03 -0.49
C GLY A 256 -6.79 19.72 -0.56
N TYR A 257 -7.14 18.47 -0.91
CA TYR A 257 -8.54 17.99 -0.94
C TYR A 257 -8.77 16.84 0.05
N ARG A 258 -9.50 17.13 1.13
CA ARG A 258 -9.88 16.15 2.17
C ARG A 258 -11.22 15.48 1.88
N LYS A 259 -11.41 14.26 2.41
CA LYS A 259 -12.66 13.47 2.31
C LYS A 259 -13.12 13.22 0.87
N VAL A 260 -12.16 13.09 -0.05
CA VAL A 260 -12.42 12.62 -1.41
C VAL A 260 -12.76 11.14 -1.34
#